data_AF-A0A2P5D5I3-F1
#
_entry.id   AF-A0A2P5D5I3-F1
#
_cell.length_a   1.000
_cell.length_b   1.000
_cell.length_c   1.000
_cell.angle_alpha   90.00
_cell.angle_beta   90.00
_cell.angle_gamma   90.00
#
_symmetry.space_group_name_H-M   'P 1'
#
loop_
_entity.id
_entity.type
_entity.pdbx_description
1 polymer ?
#
loop_
_entity_poly.entity_id
_entity_poly.type
_entity_poly.pdbx_seq_one_letter_code
_entity_poly.pdbx_strand_id
1 'polypeptide(L)' 'MNRTLLERTKAMLKAVGQPKTFWAEAVKIACYVINRSPSTAIDLKTPMEMWT' A
#
# COMPACT_ATOMS: atom_id res chain seq x y z
N MET A 1 0.86 4.99 9.37
CA MET A 1 0.88 4.67 7.91
C MET A 1 2.22 4.10 7.45
N ASN A 2 3.37 4.72 7.78
CA ASN A 2 4.69 4.36 7.24
C ASN A 2 5.08 2.88 7.45
N ARG A 3 4.81 2.31 8.63
CA ARG A 3 5.05 0.89 8.89
C ARG A 3 4.24 -0.03 7.96
N THR A 4 2.93 0.22 7.82
CA THR A 4 2.05 -0.54 6.93
C THR A 4 2.51 -0.46 5.47
N LEU A 5 2.93 0.72 5.02
CA LEU A 5 3.44 0.93 3.67
C LEU A 5 4.71 0.10 3.40
N LEU A 6 5.66 0.13 4.34
CA LEU A 6 6.89 -0.65 4.24
C LEU A 6 6.64 -2.16 4.22
N GLU A 7 5.76 -2.65 5.10
CA GLU A 7 5.45 -4.08 5.16
C GLU A 7 4.73 -4.56 3.89
N ARG A 8 3.77 -3.78 3.36
CA ARG A 8 3.12 -4.11 2.07
C ARG A 8 4.10 -4.06 0.90
N THR A 9 5.00 -3.09 0.87
CA THR A 9 6.05 -2.98 -0.17
C THR A 9 6.95 -4.23 -0.18
N LYS A 10 7.46 -4.63 1.00
CA LYS A 10 8.30 -5.83 1.15
C LYS A 10 7.52 -7.08 0.75
N ALA A 11 6.26 -7.21 1.17
CA ALA A 11 5.42 -8.34 0.84
C ALA A 11 5.16 -8.45 -0.68
N MET A 12 4.88 -7.33 -1.36
CA MET A 12 4.70 -7.28 -2.81
C MET A 12 5.96 -7.73 -3.56
N LEU A 13 7.13 -7.19 -3.19
CA LEU A 13 8.40 -7.60 -3.81
C LEU A 13 8.68 -9.09 -3.58
N LYS A 14 8.43 -9.59 -2.37
CA LYS A 14 8.62 -11.01 -2.03
C LYS A 14 7.65 -11.91 -2.80
N ALA A 15 6.39 -11.52 -2.93
CA ALA A 15 5.35 -12.32 -3.58
C ALA A 15 5.61 -12.48 -5.09
N VAL A 16 6.12 -11.44 -5.75
CA VAL A 16 6.42 -11.46 -7.19
C VAL A 16 7.88 -11.89 -7.46
N GLY A 17 8.69 -12.06 -6.43
CA GLY A 17 10.11 -12.43 -6.56
C GLY A 17 10.97 -11.34 -7.19
N GLN A 18 10.57 -10.07 -7.08
CA GLN A 18 11.24 -8.95 -7.73
C GLN A 18 12.42 -8.41 -6.89
N PRO A 19 13.51 -7.96 -7.55
CA PRO A 19 14.65 -7.36 -6.85
C PRO A 19 14.31 -5.99 -6.26
N LYS A 20 15.15 -5.53 -5.33
CA LYS A 20 15.01 -4.22 -4.66
C LYS A 20 15.04 -3.02 -5.62
N THR A 21 15.49 -3.18 -6.86
CA THR A 21 15.43 -2.12 -7.88
C THR A 21 13.98 -1.67 -8.16
N PHE A 22 13.00 -2.55 -7.96
CA PHE A 22 11.57 -2.22 -8.09
C PHE A 22 10.97 -1.57 -6.84
N TRP A 23 11.78 -1.25 -5.83
CA TRP A 23 11.27 -0.71 -4.55
C TRP A 23 10.43 0.55 -4.73
N ALA A 24 10.87 1.50 -5.54
CA ALA A 24 10.13 2.75 -5.78
C ALA A 24 8.73 2.48 -6.37
N GLU A 25 8.64 1.54 -7.31
CA GLU A 25 7.38 1.14 -7.94
C GLU A 25 6.48 0.38 -6.96
N ALA A 26 7.06 -0.56 -6.20
CA ALA A 26 6.34 -1.29 -5.17
C ALA A 26 5.77 -0.36 -4.08
N VAL A 27 6.51 0.68 -3.68
CA VAL A 27 6.03 1.70 -2.74
C VAL A 27 4.87 2.49 -3.34
N LYS A 28 4.97 2.92 -4.61
CA LYS A 28 3.87 3.62 -5.30
C LYS A 28 2.61 2.78 -5.34
N ILE A 29 2.72 1.52 -5.75
CA ILE A 29 1.59 0.59 -5.84
C ILE A 29 1.01 0.32 -4.44
N ALA A 30 1.84 0.07 -3.43
CA ALA A 30 1.38 -0.14 -2.07
C ALA A 30 0.62 1.08 -1.53
N CYS A 31 1.11 2.30 -1.79
CA CYS A 31 0.44 3.55 -1.42
C CYS A 31 -0.92 3.69 -2.12
N TYR A 32 -0.95 3.47 -3.44
CA TYR A 32 -2.18 3.50 -4.23
C TYR A 32 -3.24 2.54 -3.69
N VAL A 33 -2.85 1.29 -3.43
CA VAL A 33 -3.75 0.26 -2.91
C VAL A 33 -4.25 0.64 -1.52
N ILE A 34 -3.37 1.07 -0.60
CA ILE A 34 -3.78 1.48 0.74
C ILE A 34 -4.82 2.60 0.67
N ASN A 35 -4.59 3.62 -0.15
CA ASN A 35 -5.47 4.79 -0.23
C ASN A 35 -6.83 4.49 -0.88
N ARG A 36 -6.93 3.43 -1.67
CA ARG A 36 -8.15 3.06 -2.40
C ARG A 36 -8.81 1.77 -1.91
N SER A 37 -8.27 1.14 -0.86
CA SER A 37 -8.90 -0.03 -0.26
C SER A 37 -9.80 0.39 0.90
N PRO A 38 -10.96 -0.26 1.07
CA PRO A 38 -11.76 -0.17 2.28
C PRO A 38 -10.91 -0.43 3.52
N SER A 39 -11.11 0.38 4.55
CA SER A 39 -10.43 0.22 5.83
C SER A 39 -11.46 0.10 6.95
N THR A 40 -11.34 -0.94 7.75
CA THR A 40 -12.18 -1.15 8.95
C THR A 40 -12.01 -0.04 9.98
N ALA A 41 -10.90 0.71 9.94
CA ALA A 41 -10.67 1.85 10.82
C ALA A 41 -11.50 3.10 10.45
N ILE A 42 -12.13 3.12 9.27
CA ILE A 42 -12.95 4.24 8.76
C ILE A 42 -14.25 3.71 8.17
N ASP A 43 -14.92 2.79 8.87
CA ASP A 43 -16.24 2.25 8.50
C ASP A 43 -16.30 1.68 7.07
N LEU A 44 -15.24 0.98 6.65
CA LEU A 44 -15.09 0.39 5.31
C LEU A 44 -15.06 1.41 4.16
N LYS A 45 -14.94 2.70 4.47
CA LYS A 45 -14.59 3.72 3.46
C LYS A 45 -13.13 3.57 3.06
N THR A 46 -12.79 4.14 1.92
CA THR A 46 -11.41 4.27 1.48
C THR A 46 -10.79 5.55 2.06
N PRO A 47 -9.48 5.57 2.36
CA PRO A 47 -8.82 6.81 2.77
C PRO A 47 -9.01 7.95 1.76
N MET A 48 -9.02 7.65 0.46
CA MET A 48 -9.26 8.64 -0.58
C MET A 48 -10.63 9.33 -0.42
N GLU A 49 -11.70 8.60 -0.10
CA GLU A 49 -13.03 9.19 0.14
C GLU A 49 -13.10 10.06 1.41
N MET A 50 -12.23 9.82 2.39
CA MET A 50 -12.24 10.54 3.67
C MET A 50 -11.47 11.86 3.63
N TRP A 51 -10.50 11.98 2.73
CA TRP A 51 -9.54 13.09 2.68
C TRP A 51 -9.48 13.78 1.31
N THR A 52 -10.54 13.65 0.51
CA THR A 52 -10.82 14.49 -0.67
C THR A 52 -12.10 15.27 -0.41
#